data_AF-A0A316K2J5-F1
#
_entry.id   AF-A0A316K2J5-F1
#
_cell.length_a   1.000
_cell.length_b   1.000
_cell.length_c   1.000
_cell.angle_alpha   90.00
_cell.angle_beta   90.00
_cell.angle_gamma   90.00
#
_symmetry.space_group_name_H-M   'P 1'
#
loop_
_entity.id
_entity.type
_entity.pdbx_description
1 polymer ?
#
loop_
_entity_poly.entity_id
_entity_poly.type
_entity_poly.pdbx_seq_one_letter_code
_entity_poly.pdbx_strand_id
1 'polypeptide(L)'
;MAPQPHPRQRAWVEIDEAAIQANAEALRRSLQPGCALMAVVKADGYGHGAVPVARSAAAGGASCFGVATLQEGVELRQAGLDQPVLVLGNLSHPDELRACLHWQLMPTLSGMREALLCQNLASGSGRQLAVHLKLDTGMSRLGAPWEEGPRLVQAIAGLESLQLAGVYSHLAGADAPGDGLDALTATQQQRFDSVLTGLQQQQLPSGCRHLANSAGTLRSRQLHYDLVRVGLALYGQRPSDHLGAGLDLQPAMHVRARVSLIREVPAGVGVSYGHRFITQRPSRLAVVGIGYADGVPRLLSNQLEVLFAGQRVPQVGAITMDQLVLDATDVPELEAGSVVTLLGEEAGERIDPTAWSDPIGTIPWEILCGFKHRLPRLPQRAVRGASA
;
A
#
# COMPACT_ATOMS: atom_id res chain seq x y z
N MET A 1 -34.91 -13.31 8.65
CA MET A 1 -33.58 -12.94 8.12
C MET A 1 -32.89 -14.20 7.62
N ALA A 2 -32.32 -14.19 6.42
CA ALA A 2 -31.47 -15.29 5.97
C ALA A 2 -30.21 -15.36 6.85
N PRO A 3 -29.72 -16.55 7.23
CA PRO A 3 -28.47 -16.68 7.97
C PRO A 3 -27.33 -16.08 7.14
N GLN A 4 -26.57 -15.15 7.71
CA GLN A 4 -25.39 -14.60 7.05
C GLN A 4 -24.19 -15.54 7.23
N PRO A 5 -23.35 -15.71 6.19
CA PRO A 5 -22.15 -16.52 6.31
C PRO A 5 -21.17 -15.90 7.33
N HIS A 6 -20.54 -16.73 8.15
CA HIS A 6 -19.56 -16.26 9.10
C HIS A 6 -18.30 -15.76 8.36
N PRO A 7 -17.83 -14.51 8.56
CA PRO A 7 -16.75 -13.95 7.75
C PRO A 7 -15.40 -14.69 7.94
N ARG A 8 -15.17 -15.30 9.12
CA ARG A 8 -14.00 -16.16 9.37
C ARG A 8 -14.22 -17.65 9.03
N GLN A 9 -15.14 -18.00 8.13
CA GLN A 9 -15.44 -19.42 7.84
C GLN A 9 -14.32 -20.16 7.11
N ARG A 10 -13.49 -19.45 6.32
CA ARG A 10 -12.48 -20.05 5.44
C ARG A 10 -11.12 -19.38 5.59
N ALA A 11 -10.98 -18.16 5.09
CA ALA A 11 -9.77 -17.36 5.14
C ALA A 11 -10.17 -15.88 5.19
N TRP A 12 -9.38 -15.06 5.87
CA TRP A 12 -9.66 -13.63 6.06
C TRP A 12 -8.37 -12.86 6.30
N VAL A 13 -8.47 -11.54 6.17
CA VAL A 13 -7.40 -10.61 6.52
C VAL A 13 -7.83 -9.85 7.76
N GLU A 14 -7.00 -9.87 8.81
CA GLU A 14 -7.16 -9.03 9.98
C GLU A 14 -6.30 -7.78 9.86
N ILE A 15 -6.89 -6.64 10.16
CA ILE A 15 -6.27 -5.32 10.03
C ILE A 15 -6.15 -4.70 11.42
N ASP A 16 -4.93 -4.38 11.81
CA ASP A 16 -4.64 -3.61 13.01
C ASP A 16 -4.70 -2.11 12.69
N GLU A 17 -5.87 -1.53 12.91
CA GLU A 17 -6.12 -0.09 12.73
C GLU A 17 -5.29 0.76 13.71
N ALA A 18 -5.00 0.23 14.90
CA ALA A 18 -4.18 0.92 15.89
C ALA A 18 -2.71 1.00 15.43
N ALA A 19 -2.18 -0.06 14.80
CA ALA A 19 -0.87 -0.04 14.18
C ALA A 19 -0.79 1.01 13.05
N ILE A 20 -1.81 1.11 12.18
CA ILE A 20 -1.86 2.14 11.13
C ILE A 20 -1.84 3.55 11.73
N GLN A 21 -2.63 3.79 12.79
CA GLN A 21 -2.64 5.06 13.49
C GLN A 21 -1.27 5.37 14.09
N ALA A 22 -0.69 4.43 14.85
CA ALA A 22 0.61 4.59 15.50
C ALA A 22 1.74 4.86 14.48
N ASN A 23 1.72 4.17 13.34
CA ASN A 23 2.66 4.38 12.25
C ASN A 23 2.53 5.79 11.67
N ALA A 24 1.30 6.27 11.41
CA ALA A 24 1.06 7.64 10.97
C ALA A 24 1.58 8.66 11.99
N GLU A 25 1.35 8.45 13.29
CA GLU A 25 1.86 9.34 14.34
C GLU A 25 3.37 9.35 14.44
N ALA A 26 4.02 8.18 14.33
CA ALA A 26 5.47 8.06 14.34
C ALA A 26 6.10 8.76 13.12
N LEU A 27 5.56 8.53 11.93
CA LEU A 27 5.98 9.17 10.69
C LEU A 27 5.79 10.68 10.76
N ARG A 28 4.63 11.16 11.21
CA ARG A 28 4.36 12.61 11.36
C ARG A 28 5.36 13.26 12.30
N ARG A 29 5.68 12.62 13.43
CA ARG A 29 6.68 13.11 14.40
C ARG A 29 8.10 13.15 13.84
N SER A 30 8.44 12.31 12.87
CA SER A 30 9.77 12.30 12.27
C SER A 30 9.99 13.36 11.18
N LEU A 31 8.92 14.00 10.69
CA LEU A 31 9.00 14.99 9.61
C LEU A 31 9.69 16.29 10.04
N GLN A 32 10.03 17.13 9.06
CA GLN A 32 10.50 18.48 9.35
C GLN A 32 9.34 19.34 9.88
N PRO A 33 9.60 20.34 10.73
CA PRO A 33 8.56 21.29 11.13
C PRO A 33 7.86 21.91 9.91
N GLY A 34 6.53 21.92 9.93
CA GLY A 34 5.71 22.46 8.84
C GLY A 34 5.45 21.48 7.68
N CYS A 35 6.14 20.33 7.62
CA CYS A 35 5.86 19.31 6.62
C CYS A 35 4.64 18.46 7.02
N ALA A 36 3.70 18.32 6.09
CA ALA A 36 2.50 17.51 6.25
C ALA A 36 2.70 16.05 5.82
N LEU A 37 1.78 15.18 6.22
CA LEU A 37 1.74 13.76 5.85
C LEU A 37 0.54 13.48 4.94
N MET A 38 0.80 13.06 3.71
CA MET A 38 -0.19 12.44 2.83
C MET A 38 -0.15 10.93 3.02
N ALA A 39 -1.26 10.35 3.46
CA ALA A 39 -1.44 8.90 3.51
C ALA A 39 -1.83 8.36 2.13
N VAL A 40 -0.98 7.49 1.55
CA VAL A 40 -1.25 6.88 0.24
C VAL A 40 -2.03 5.59 0.45
N VAL A 41 -3.32 5.63 0.11
CA VAL A 41 -4.31 4.58 0.38
C VAL A 41 -4.87 3.93 -0.91
N LYS A 42 -4.17 4.11 -2.03
CA LYS A 42 -4.46 3.43 -3.30
C LYS A 42 -4.41 1.89 -3.17
N ALA A 43 -4.98 1.21 -4.15
CA ALA A 43 -5.08 -0.24 -4.24
C ALA A 43 -5.72 -0.84 -2.97
N ASP A 44 -6.89 -0.30 -2.59
CA ASP A 44 -7.61 -0.71 -1.38
C ASP A 44 -6.76 -0.61 -0.11
N GLY A 45 -6.06 0.51 0.09
CA GLY A 45 -5.12 0.67 1.20
C GLY A 45 -4.01 -0.38 1.18
N TYR A 46 -3.39 -0.62 0.02
CA TYR A 46 -2.40 -1.70 -0.15
C TYR A 46 -2.96 -3.07 0.30
N GLY A 47 -4.22 -3.34 -0.02
CA GLY A 47 -4.95 -4.55 0.36
C GLY A 47 -5.56 -4.57 1.78
N HIS A 48 -5.36 -3.53 2.59
CA HIS A 48 -5.82 -3.46 3.98
C HIS A 48 -7.26 -2.93 4.14
N GLY A 49 -7.88 -2.40 3.08
CA GLY A 49 -9.15 -1.68 3.18
C GLY A 49 -8.92 -0.17 3.16
N ALA A 50 -9.25 0.51 2.06
CA ALA A 50 -8.95 1.94 1.90
C ALA A 50 -9.61 2.82 2.97
N VAL A 51 -10.89 2.58 3.28
CA VAL A 51 -11.65 3.42 4.22
C VAL A 51 -11.17 3.30 5.67
N PRO A 52 -11.03 2.08 6.26
CA PRO A 52 -10.48 1.94 7.62
C PRO A 52 -9.07 2.52 7.76
N VAL A 53 -8.21 2.29 6.76
CA VAL A 53 -6.84 2.83 6.74
C VAL A 53 -6.86 4.35 6.70
N ALA A 54 -7.66 4.96 5.81
CA ALA A 54 -7.72 6.41 5.68
C ALA A 54 -8.19 7.09 6.98
N ARG A 55 -9.18 6.49 7.67
CA ARG A 55 -9.65 6.97 8.98
C ARG A 55 -8.56 6.88 10.05
N SER A 56 -7.90 5.72 10.13
CA SER A 56 -6.82 5.49 11.11
C SER A 56 -5.62 6.39 10.87
N ALA A 57 -5.23 6.58 9.60
CA ALA A 57 -4.15 7.47 9.21
C ALA A 57 -4.48 8.95 9.53
N ALA A 58 -5.73 9.37 9.30
CA ALA A 58 -6.19 10.71 9.69
C ALA A 58 -6.17 10.91 11.21
N ALA A 59 -6.60 9.91 11.99
CA ALA A 59 -6.49 9.94 13.45
C ALA A 59 -5.03 10.06 13.90
N GLY A 60 -4.10 9.43 13.17
CA GLY A 60 -2.65 9.57 13.41
C GLY A 60 -2.02 10.86 12.88
N GLY A 61 -2.83 11.75 12.29
CA GLY A 61 -2.43 13.09 11.85
C GLY A 61 -2.01 13.21 10.39
N ALA A 62 -2.37 12.25 9.53
CA ALA A 62 -2.35 12.47 8.08
C ALA A 62 -3.38 13.55 7.71
N SER A 63 -2.97 14.55 6.93
CA SER A 63 -3.81 15.71 6.59
C SER A 63 -4.44 15.61 5.20
N CYS A 64 -4.00 14.66 4.37
CA CYS A 64 -4.55 14.41 3.04
C CYS A 64 -4.30 12.97 2.58
N PHE A 65 -4.95 12.57 1.48
CA PHE A 65 -4.88 11.22 0.93
C PHE A 65 -4.38 11.20 -0.51
N GLY A 66 -3.65 10.16 -0.85
CA GLY A 66 -3.25 9.85 -2.22
C GLY A 66 -3.89 8.54 -2.70
N VAL A 67 -4.67 8.59 -3.78
CA VAL A 67 -5.28 7.42 -4.44
C VAL A 67 -4.75 7.29 -5.87
N ALA A 68 -4.87 6.13 -6.51
CA ALA A 68 -4.45 5.93 -7.89
C ALA A 68 -5.56 6.28 -8.89
N THR A 69 -6.81 5.97 -8.55
CA THR A 69 -7.95 6.08 -9.46
C THR A 69 -9.02 7.03 -8.93
N LEU A 70 -9.89 7.49 -9.85
CA LEU A 70 -11.07 8.26 -9.50
C LEU A 70 -11.99 7.48 -8.54
N GLN A 71 -12.23 6.19 -8.80
CA GLN A 71 -13.15 5.38 -8.02
C GLN A 71 -12.72 5.24 -6.55
N GLU A 72 -11.42 5.07 -6.31
CA GLU A 72 -10.86 5.05 -4.95
C GLU A 72 -11.08 6.39 -4.24
N GLY A 73 -10.95 7.52 -4.94
CA GLY A 73 -11.23 8.84 -4.36
C GLY A 73 -12.71 9.02 -4.03
N VAL A 74 -13.61 8.57 -4.92
CA VAL A 74 -15.06 8.60 -4.69
C VAL A 74 -15.45 7.74 -3.49
N GLU A 75 -14.84 6.55 -3.34
CA GLU A 75 -15.07 5.68 -2.19
C GLU A 75 -14.77 6.40 -0.86
N LEU A 76 -13.64 7.11 -0.76
CA LEU A 76 -13.30 7.89 0.43
C LEU A 76 -14.35 8.98 0.73
N ARG A 77 -14.83 9.67 -0.31
CA ARG A 77 -15.87 10.71 -0.17
C ARG A 77 -17.20 10.12 0.29
N GLN A 78 -17.61 8.99 -0.29
CA GLN A 78 -18.83 8.28 0.11
C GLN A 78 -18.75 7.78 1.55
N ALA A 79 -17.55 7.47 2.04
CA ALA A 79 -17.30 7.11 3.43
C ALA A 79 -17.21 8.31 4.41
N GLY A 80 -17.44 9.53 3.91
CA GLY A 80 -17.49 10.76 4.72
C GLY A 80 -16.13 11.35 5.08
N LEU A 81 -15.07 11.04 4.32
CA LEU A 81 -13.77 11.70 4.50
C LEU A 81 -13.71 13.02 3.72
N ASP A 82 -13.46 14.11 4.43
CA ASP A 82 -13.44 15.48 3.88
C ASP A 82 -12.03 16.01 3.60
N GLN A 83 -10.99 15.31 4.04
CA GLN A 83 -9.59 15.71 3.79
C GLN A 83 -9.30 15.80 2.28
N PRO A 84 -8.34 16.64 1.84
CA PRO A 84 -7.93 16.69 0.44
C PRO A 84 -7.52 15.32 -0.09
N VAL A 85 -8.00 14.95 -1.28
CA VAL A 85 -7.67 13.67 -1.95
C VAL A 85 -7.04 13.99 -3.31
N LEU A 86 -5.79 13.57 -3.49
CA LEU A 86 -5.06 13.66 -4.75
C LEU A 86 -5.21 12.34 -5.53
N VAL A 87 -5.70 12.42 -6.77
CA VAL A 87 -5.69 11.29 -7.70
C VAL A 87 -4.35 11.29 -8.44
N LEU A 88 -3.47 10.35 -8.05
CA LEU A 88 -2.08 10.27 -8.53
C LEU A 88 -1.96 9.75 -9.97
N GLY A 89 -2.98 9.04 -10.47
CA GLY A 89 -3.10 8.62 -11.86
C GLY A 89 -3.49 9.78 -12.77
N ASN A 90 -3.16 9.67 -14.07
CA ASN A 90 -3.55 10.68 -15.04
C ASN A 90 -4.99 10.44 -15.49
N LEU A 91 -5.88 11.41 -15.23
CA LEU A 91 -7.23 11.40 -15.76
C LEU A 91 -7.25 12.23 -17.03
N SER A 92 -7.84 11.68 -18.10
CA SER A 92 -7.79 12.31 -19.43
C SER A 92 -9.17 12.47 -20.07
N HIS A 93 -10.19 11.79 -19.52
CA HIS A 93 -11.54 11.88 -20.04
C HIS A 93 -12.32 13.03 -19.37
N PRO A 94 -13.07 13.86 -20.12
CA PRO A 94 -13.83 14.97 -19.54
C PRO A 94 -14.82 14.55 -18.44
N ASP A 95 -15.44 13.38 -18.57
CA ASP A 95 -16.38 12.88 -17.56
C ASP A 95 -15.71 12.52 -16.23
N GLU A 96 -14.47 12.02 -16.28
CA GLU A 96 -13.67 11.74 -15.08
C GLU A 96 -13.30 13.04 -14.36
N LEU A 97 -12.87 14.05 -15.12
CA LEU A 97 -12.52 15.37 -14.58
C LEU A 97 -13.77 16.10 -14.03
N ARG A 98 -14.93 15.93 -14.66
CA ARG A 98 -16.21 16.43 -14.13
C ARG A 98 -16.56 15.74 -12.81
N ALA A 99 -16.31 14.45 -12.70
CA ALA A 99 -16.48 13.72 -11.44
C ALA A 99 -15.51 14.23 -10.36
N CYS A 100 -14.26 14.55 -10.70
CA CYS A 100 -13.33 15.20 -9.76
C CYS A 100 -13.89 16.52 -9.21
N LEU A 101 -14.46 17.37 -10.07
CA LEU A 101 -15.09 18.63 -9.64
C LEU A 101 -16.29 18.38 -8.70
N HIS A 102 -17.15 17.41 -9.03
CA HIS A 102 -18.31 17.06 -8.22
C HIS A 102 -17.91 16.51 -6.84
N TRP A 103 -16.97 15.56 -6.80
CA TRP A 103 -16.50 14.87 -5.60
C TRP A 103 -15.36 15.60 -4.87
N GLN A 104 -14.98 16.81 -5.33
CA GLN A 104 -13.89 17.60 -4.75
C GLN A 104 -12.58 16.80 -4.61
N LEU A 105 -12.21 16.12 -5.70
CA LEU A 105 -10.95 15.40 -5.82
C LEU A 105 -9.97 16.24 -6.65
N MET A 106 -8.69 16.21 -6.30
CA MET A 106 -7.65 16.94 -7.00
C MET A 106 -7.04 16.03 -8.07
N PRO A 107 -7.25 16.28 -9.38
CA PRO A 107 -6.58 15.50 -10.41
C PRO A 107 -5.12 15.92 -10.56
N THR A 108 -4.26 14.95 -10.86
CA THR A 108 -2.91 15.20 -11.34
C THR A 108 -2.94 15.66 -12.81
N LEU A 109 -2.24 16.74 -13.10
CA LEU A 109 -1.98 17.24 -14.46
C LEU A 109 -0.57 16.85 -14.90
N SER A 110 -0.44 16.40 -16.14
CA SER A 110 0.86 16.10 -16.79
C SER A 110 1.14 17.01 -17.98
N GLY A 111 0.28 17.99 -18.26
CA GLY A 111 0.41 18.93 -19.36
C GLY A 111 -0.77 19.90 -19.46
N MET A 112 -0.73 20.77 -20.48
CA MET A 112 -1.77 21.78 -20.69
C MET A 112 -3.09 21.23 -21.19
N ARG A 113 -3.10 20.06 -21.83
CA ARG A 113 -4.33 19.47 -22.37
C ARG A 113 -5.33 19.22 -21.23
N GLU A 114 -4.89 18.53 -20.18
CA GLU A 114 -5.72 18.25 -19.01
C GLU A 114 -6.10 19.55 -18.28
N ALA A 115 -5.19 20.51 -18.18
CA ALA A 115 -5.46 21.81 -17.57
C ALA A 115 -6.61 22.56 -18.30
N LEU A 116 -6.58 22.62 -19.63
CA LEU A 116 -7.62 23.27 -20.42
C LEU A 116 -8.97 22.55 -20.34
N LEU A 117 -8.98 21.21 -20.27
CA LEU A 117 -10.19 20.44 -20.03
C LEU A 117 -10.80 20.77 -18.66
N CYS A 118 -9.98 20.75 -17.61
CA CYS A 118 -10.37 21.13 -16.26
C CYS A 118 -10.93 22.57 -16.21
N GLN A 119 -10.25 23.52 -16.86
CA GLN A 119 -10.71 24.91 -16.96
C GLN A 119 -12.10 24.96 -17.59
N ASN A 120 -12.30 24.35 -18.76
CA ASN A 120 -13.58 24.39 -19.46
C ASN A 120 -14.73 23.76 -18.67
N LEU A 121 -14.44 22.70 -17.90
CA LEU A 121 -15.43 22.02 -17.06
C LEU A 121 -15.77 22.80 -15.79
N ALA A 122 -14.79 23.51 -15.21
CA ALA A 122 -14.99 24.31 -14.01
C ALA A 122 -15.54 25.72 -14.32
N SER A 123 -15.32 26.24 -15.52
CA SER A 123 -15.89 27.51 -16.01
C SER A 123 -17.39 27.56 -15.79
N GLY A 124 -17.87 28.62 -15.13
CA GLY A 124 -19.30 28.82 -14.86
C GLY A 124 -19.89 27.93 -13.74
N SER A 125 -19.11 27.03 -13.13
CA SER A 125 -19.57 26.21 -11.99
C SER A 125 -19.63 26.97 -10.66
N GLY A 126 -19.02 28.17 -10.60
CA GLY A 126 -18.85 28.95 -9.38
C GLY A 126 -17.80 28.38 -8.42
N ARG A 127 -17.05 27.35 -8.82
CA ARG A 127 -15.99 26.70 -8.03
C ARG A 127 -14.70 26.60 -8.83
N GLN A 128 -13.57 26.72 -8.14
CA GLN A 128 -12.27 26.37 -8.71
C GLN A 128 -11.99 24.88 -8.52
N LEU A 129 -11.45 24.23 -9.54
CA LEU A 129 -10.94 22.87 -9.43
C LEU A 129 -9.49 22.91 -8.95
N ALA A 130 -9.23 22.40 -7.75
CA ALA A 130 -7.88 22.25 -7.22
C ALA A 130 -7.14 21.13 -7.97
N VAL A 131 -5.93 21.43 -8.45
CA VAL A 131 -5.13 20.51 -9.29
C VAL A 131 -3.68 20.46 -8.82
N HIS A 132 -3.00 19.35 -9.07
CA HIS A 132 -1.55 19.26 -8.85
C HIS A 132 -0.81 19.03 -10.16
N LEU A 133 0.23 19.82 -10.43
CA LEU A 133 1.10 19.60 -11.59
C LEU A 133 2.18 18.58 -11.24
N LYS A 134 2.23 17.49 -11.99
CA LYS A 134 3.30 16.50 -11.89
C LYS A 134 4.40 16.78 -12.89
N LEU A 135 5.63 16.75 -12.41
CA LEU A 135 6.84 16.88 -13.19
C LEU A 135 7.62 15.57 -13.16
N ASP A 136 8.18 15.18 -14.30
CA ASP A 136 9.07 14.05 -14.40
C ASP A 136 10.51 14.53 -14.26
N THR A 137 11.10 14.28 -13.08
CA THR A 137 12.51 14.63 -12.81
C THR A 137 13.46 13.47 -13.08
N GLY A 138 12.97 12.32 -13.57
CA GLY A 138 13.79 11.13 -13.88
C GLY A 138 13.14 9.78 -13.57
N MET A 139 11.84 9.74 -13.28
CA MET A 139 11.10 8.47 -13.12
C MET A 139 10.70 7.90 -14.48
N SER A 140 10.56 8.74 -15.50
CA SER A 140 10.14 8.37 -16.87
C SER A 140 8.81 7.61 -16.90
N ARG A 141 7.81 8.10 -16.15
CA ARG A 141 6.51 7.40 -15.99
C ARG A 141 5.31 8.29 -16.27
N LEU A 142 5.19 9.40 -15.54
CA LEU A 142 4.08 10.34 -15.67
C LEU A 142 4.55 11.70 -15.17
N GLY A 143 4.05 12.76 -15.79
CA GLY A 143 4.38 14.14 -15.50
C GLY A 143 4.91 14.82 -16.75
N ALA A 144 4.86 16.15 -16.77
CA ALA A 144 5.52 16.93 -17.81
C ALA A 144 7.05 16.87 -17.64
N PRO A 145 7.84 17.06 -18.72
CA PRO A 145 9.27 17.31 -18.58
C PRO A 145 9.51 18.43 -17.57
N TRP A 146 10.39 18.19 -16.59
CA TRP A 146 10.61 19.14 -15.49
C TRP A 146 11.09 20.50 -15.99
N GLU A 147 11.80 20.55 -17.12
CA GLU A 147 12.27 21.76 -17.79
C GLU A 147 11.11 22.68 -18.21
N GLU A 148 9.94 22.11 -18.51
CA GLU A 148 8.74 22.87 -18.84
C GLU A 148 7.98 23.39 -17.62
N GLY A 149 8.38 22.96 -16.41
CA GLY A 149 7.68 23.24 -15.16
C GLY A 149 7.31 24.72 -14.97
N PRO A 150 8.25 25.68 -15.07
CA PRO A 150 7.92 27.09 -14.92
C PRO A 150 6.89 27.61 -15.92
N ARG A 151 7.03 27.22 -17.20
CA ARG A 151 6.09 27.60 -18.26
C ARG A 151 4.69 27.06 -18.00
N LEU A 152 4.59 25.80 -17.59
CA LEU A 152 3.32 25.14 -17.31
C LEU A 152 2.64 25.73 -16.08
N VAL A 153 3.40 26.00 -15.01
CA VAL A 153 2.87 26.66 -13.81
C VAL A 153 2.33 28.04 -14.16
N GLN A 154 3.07 28.85 -14.93
CA GLN A 154 2.60 30.16 -15.38
C GLN A 154 1.29 30.06 -16.16
N ALA A 155 1.21 29.14 -17.12
CA ALA A 155 0.03 28.94 -17.93
C ALA A 155 -1.17 28.46 -17.11
N ILE A 156 -0.98 27.53 -16.17
CA ILE A 156 -2.03 27.01 -15.30
C ILE A 156 -2.49 28.06 -14.29
N ALA A 157 -1.57 28.87 -13.74
CA ALA A 157 -1.91 29.94 -12.80
C ALA A 157 -2.76 31.04 -13.43
N GLY A 158 -2.72 31.19 -14.77
CA GLY A 158 -3.60 32.10 -15.51
C GLY A 158 -5.01 31.55 -15.78
N LEU A 159 -5.31 30.32 -15.41
CA LEU A 159 -6.62 29.69 -15.62
C LEU A 159 -7.54 29.95 -14.42
N GLU A 160 -8.47 30.89 -14.54
CA GLU A 160 -9.29 31.42 -13.44
C GLU A 160 -10.17 30.37 -12.73
N SER A 161 -10.53 29.28 -13.40
CA SER A 161 -11.36 28.22 -12.82
C SER A 161 -10.53 27.07 -12.24
N LEU A 162 -9.20 27.20 -12.22
CA LEU A 162 -8.30 26.27 -11.56
C LEU A 162 -7.62 26.90 -10.35
N GLN A 163 -7.34 26.06 -9.38
CA GLN A 163 -6.43 26.38 -8.28
C GLN A 163 -5.23 25.43 -8.38
N LEU A 164 -4.04 25.96 -8.67
CA LEU A 164 -2.82 25.15 -8.60
C LEU A 164 -2.48 24.89 -7.13
N ALA A 165 -2.93 23.74 -6.62
CA ALA A 165 -2.81 23.34 -5.23
C ALA A 165 -1.41 22.77 -4.89
N GLY A 166 -0.67 22.27 -5.88
CA GLY A 166 0.70 21.82 -5.67
C GLY A 166 1.47 21.44 -6.92
N VAL A 167 2.79 21.30 -6.74
CA VAL A 167 3.73 20.83 -7.75
C VAL A 167 4.54 19.68 -7.16
N TYR A 168 4.69 18.59 -7.92
CA TYR A 168 5.34 17.40 -7.39
C TYR A 168 6.05 16.53 -8.42
N SER A 169 6.98 15.71 -7.93
CA SER A 169 7.63 14.63 -8.70
C SER A 169 7.66 13.34 -7.88
N HIS A 170 8.27 12.27 -8.41
CA HIS A 170 8.42 10.98 -7.75
C HIS A 170 9.85 10.46 -7.86
N LEU A 171 10.39 10.00 -6.74
CA LEU A 171 11.74 9.43 -6.68
C LEU A 171 11.77 8.00 -7.22
N ALA A 172 12.83 7.67 -7.95
CA ALA A 172 13.04 6.37 -8.59
C ALA A 172 14.03 5.48 -7.83
N GLY A 173 15.06 6.06 -7.20
CA GLY A 173 16.14 5.32 -6.53
C GLY A 173 16.18 5.47 -5.01
N ALA A 174 15.14 6.05 -4.39
CA ALA A 174 15.18 6.46 -2.98
C ALA A 174 15.19 5.29 -1.97
N ASP A 175 15.18 4.05 -2.43
CA ASP A 175 15.35 2.81 -1.68
C ASP A 175 16.72 2.14 -1.95
N ALA A 176 17.56 2.69 -2.83
CA ALA A 176 18.90 2.14 -3.12
C ALA A 176 19.77 1.99 -1.86
N PRO A 177 20.66 0.99 -1.77
CA PRO A 177 21.56 0.80 -0.63
C PRO A 177 22.52 1.97 -0.40
N GLY A 178 23.00 2.10 0.83
CA GLY A 178 24.02 3.08 1.24
C GLY A 178 23.48 4.24 2.08
N ASP A 179 24.40 4.99 2.67
CA ASP A 179 24.10 6.18 3.47
C ASP A 179 23.94 7.42 2.58
N GLY A 180 22.98 8.28 2.92
CA GLY A 180 22.73 9.52 2.18
C GLY A 180 21.89 9.34 0.92
N LEU A 181 21.95 10.31 0.01
CA LEU A 181 21.24 10.23 -1.27
C LEU A 181 22.13 9.55 -2.31
N ASP A 182 21.58 8.54 -2.99
CA ASP A 182 22.19 8.00 -4.19
C ASP A 182 22.20 9.05 -5.33
N ALA A 183 23.04 8.82 -6.33
CA ALA A 183 23.23 9.76 -7.44
C ALA A 183 21.94 10.06 -8.23
N LEU A 184 21.05 9.07 -8.39
CA LEU A 184 19.79 9.26 -9.10
C LEU A 184 18.84 10.12 -8.27
N THR A 185 18.64 9.80 -6.99
CA THR A 185 17.81 10.59 -6.08
C THR A 185 18.32 12.04 -5.95
N ALA A 186 19.64 12.23 -5.82
CA ALA A 186 20.25 13.56 -5.79
C ALA A 186 20.00 14.34 -7.09
N THR A 187 20.13 13.69 -8.25
CA THR A 187 19.82 14.30 -9.56
C THR A 187 18.34 14.70 -9.67
N GLN A 188 17.43 13.83 -9.24
CA GLN A 188 15.99 14.10 -9.25
C GLN A 188 15.63 15.27 -8.32
N GLN A 189 16.28 15.35 -7.16
CA GLN A 189 16.11 16.46 -6.22
C GLN A 189 16.62 17.76 -6.84
N GLN A 190 17.84 17.79 -7.38
CA GLN A 190 18.42 18.97 -8.02
C GLN A 190 17.53 19.51 -9.15
N ARG A 191 16.99 18.63 -9.99
CA ARG A 191 16.03 19.01 -11.05
C ARG A 191 14.76 19.63 -10.46
N PHE A 192 14.20 19.03 -9.41
CA PHE A 192 13.02 19.57 -8.74
C PHE A 192 13.31 20.95 -8.14
N ASP A 193 14.43 21.12 -7.44
CA ASP A 193 14.86 22.40 -6.86
C ASP A 193 15.13 23.47 -7.92
N SER A 194 15.62 23.08 -9.10
CA SER A 194 15.81 23.99 -10.24
C SER A 194 14.47 24.56 -10.72
N VAL A 195 13.42 23.73 -10.78
CA VAL A 195 12.06 24.20 -11.11
C VAL A 195 11.58 25.17 -10.04
N LEU A 196 11.67 24.80 -8.76
CA LEU A 196 11.18 25.64 -7.65
C LEU A 196 11.89 27.00 -7.61
N THR A 197 13.20 27.01 -7.88
CA THR A 197 13.98 28.25 -8.00
C THR A 197 13.48 29.12 -9.15
N GLY A 198 13.21 28.52 -10.31
CA GLY A 198 12.63 29.22 -11.45
C GLY A 198 11.24 29.82 -11.17
N LEU A 199 10.39 29.08 -10.45
CA LEU A 199 9.08 29.59 -10.00
C LEU A 199 9.24 30.79 -9.06
N GLN A 200 10.15 30.70 -8.09
CA GLN A 200 10.40 31.79 -7.15
C GLN A 200 10.93 33.05 -7.85
N GLN A 201 11.88 32.92 -8.78
CA GLN A 201 12.43 34.04 -9.55
C GLN A 201 11.37 34.76 -10.38
N GLN A 202 10.37 34.02 -10.88
CA GLN A 202 9.26 34.56 -11.66
C GLN A 202 8.04 34.93 -10.79
N GLN A 203 8.15 34.82 -9.46
CA GLN A 203 7.06 35.06 -8.51
C GLN A 203 5.79 34.23 -8.80
N LEU A 204 5.98 33.02 -9.31
CA LEU A 204 4.90 32.09 -9.65
C LEU A 204 4.50 31.22 -8.44
N PRO A 205 3.21 30.87 -8.29
CA PRO A 205 2.76 30.01 -7.21
C PRO A 205 3.19 28.56 -7.45
N SER A 206 3.84 27.94 -6.48
CA SER A 206 4.15 26.50 -6.49
C SER A 206 3.11 25.65 -5.76
N GLY A 207 2.23 26.27 -4.99
CA GLY A 207 1.32 25.55 -4.08
C GLY A 207 2.10 24.69 -3.08
N CYS A 208 1.55 23.53 -2.73
CA CYS A 208 2.21 22.53 -1.92
C CYS A 208 3.29 21.78 -2.74
N ARG A 209 4.53 21.78 -2.27
CA ARG A 209 5.66 21.10 -2.90
C ARG A 209 5.88 19.74 -2.25
N HIS A 210 5.94 18.68 -3.06
CA HIS A 210 6.18 17.34 -2.53
C HIS A 210 7.01 16.43 -3.44
N LEU A 211 7.98 15.74 -2.88
CA LEU A 211 8.87 14.84 -3.63
C LEU A 211 8.92 13.43 -3.03
N ALA A 212 9.16 13.32 -1.72
CA ALA A 212 9.37 12.07 -1.04
C ALA A 212 8.17 11.09 -1.15
N ASN A 213 8.50 9.84 -1.54
CA ASN A 213 7.71 8.65 -1.21
C ASN A 213 8.17 8.10 0.17
N SER A 214 7.64 6.96 0.63
CA SER A 214 8.07 6.35 1.90
C SER A 214 9.59 6.22 2.04
N ALA A 215 10.29 5.80 0.98
CA ALA A 215 11.73 5.62 1.02
C ALA A 215 12.45 6.97 1.16
N GLY A 216 12.05 7.98 0.38
CA GLY A 216 12.58 9.35 0.50
C GLY A 216 12.32 9.98 1.88
N THR A 217 11.14 9.76 2.46
CA THR A 217 10.77 10.26 3.80
C THR A 217 11.66 9.67 4.89
N LEU A 218 11.91 8.36 4.82
CA LEU A 218 12.75 7.67 5.80
C LEU A 218 14.25 7.93 5.58
N ARG A 219 14.63 8.34 4.37
CA ARG A 219 16.03 8.53 3.98
C ARG A 219 16.60 9.87 4.40
N SER A 220 15.91 10.97 4.08
CA SER A 220 16.45 12.29 4.36
C SER A 220 15.38 13.36 4.49
N ARG A 221 15.51 14.14 5.56
CA ARG A 221 14.65 15.29 5.85
C ARG A 221 14.70 16.37 4.78
N GLN A 222 15.76 16.46 3.98
CA GLN A 222 15.85 17.43 2.88
C GLN A 222 14.86 17.15 1.73
N LEU A 223 14.28 15.95 1.68
CA LEU A 223 13.29 15.55 0.66
C LEU A 223 11.84 15.84 1.08
N HIS A 224 11.62 16.40 2.28
CA HIS A 224 10.30 16.53 2.88
C HIS A 224 9.46 17.66 2.27
N TYR A 225 10.08 18.80 1.93
CA TYR A 225 9.39 20.00 1.45
C TYR A 225 8.13 20.31 2.31
N ASP A 226 6.99 20.61 1.68
CA ASP A 226 5.75 20.94 2.41
C ASP A 226 4.92 19.70 2.75
N LEU A 227 5.14 18.59 2.04
CA LEU A 227 4.33 17.38 2.15
C LEU A 227 5.12 16.14 1.72
N VAL A 228 5.05 15.08 2.53
CA VAL A 228 5.53 13.74 2.14
C VAL A 228 4.37 12.81 1.77
N ARG A 229 4.62 11.86 0.88
CA ARG A 229 3.62 10.86 0.46
C ARG A 229 4.01 9.48 0.91
N VAL A 230 3.40 9.00 1.98
CA VAL A 230 3.78 7.73 2.61
C VAL A 230 2.75 6.65 2.27
N GLY A 231 3.21 5.61 1.57
CA GLY A 231 2.47 4.37 1.31
C GLY A 231 2.98 3.28 2.23
N LEU A 232 3.92 2.46 1.77
CA LEU A 232 4.40 1.25 2.45
C LEU A 232 4.68 1.41 3.96
N ALA A 233 5.38 2.48 4.36
CA ALA A 233 5.71 2.74 5.77
C ALA A 233 4.49 3.03 6.65
N LEU A 234 3.36 3.47 6.10
CA LEU A 234 2.10 3.61 6.83
C LEU A 234 1.58 2.26 7.33
N TYR A 235 1.87 1.18 6.58
CA TYR A 235 1.41 -0.18 6.84
C TYR A 235 2.41 -1.01 7.68
N GLY A 236 3.40 -0.35 8.28
CA GLY A 236 4.41 -1.01 9.13
C GLY A 236 5.58 -1.59 8.38
N GLN A 237 5.68 -1.36 7.08
CA GLN A 237 6.65 -2.00 6.20
C GLN A 237 7.76 -1.03 5.79
N ARG A 238 9.01 -1.47 5.86
CA ARG A 238 10.16 -0.67 5.42
C ARG A 238 10.43 -0.94 3.93
N PRO A 239 10.65 0.10 3.10
CA PRO A 239 11.05 -0.10 1.70
C PRO A 239 12.39 -0.85 1.55
N SER A 240 13.28 -0.71 2.53
CA SER A 240 14.57 -1.43 2.62
C SER A 240 15.05 -1.43 4.07
N ASP A 241 15.87 -2.41 4.44
CA ASP A 241 16.30 -2.64 5.83
C ASP A 241 17.07 -1.47 6.46
N HIS A 242 17.85 -0.75 5.65
CA HIS A 242 18.65 0.40 6.11
C HIS A 242 17.82 1.67 6.33
N LEU A 243 16.54 1.68 5.95
CA LEU A 243 15.68 2.86 6.04
C LEU A 243 14.82 2.87 7.29
N GLY A 244 14.67 4.05 7.89
CA GLY A 244 13.79 4.25 9.04
C GLY A 244 14.34 3.67 10.34
N ALA A 245 15.68 3.57 10.46
CA ALA A 245 16.32 3.22 11.72
C ALA A 245 15.81 4.13 12.86
N GLY A 246 15.38 3.53 13.97
CA GLY A 246 14.81 4.24 15.11
C GLY A 246 13.31 4.58 15.03
N LEU A 247 12.63 4.28 13.91
CA LEU A 247 11.17 4.30 13.84
C LEU A 247 10.61 2.90 14.10
N ASP A 248 9.82 2.79 15.15
CA ASP A 248 9.02 1.61 15.44
C ASP A 248 7.78 1.61 14.54
N LEU A 249 7.89 0.93 13.41
CA LEU A 249 6.80 0.75 12.45
C LEU A 249 6.22 -0.65 12.64
N GLN A 250 4.91 -0.71 12.87
CA GLN A 250 4.20 -1.92 13.28
C GLN A 250 3.39 -2.49 12.09
N PRO A 251 3.67 -3.73 11.63
CA PRO A 251 2.89 -4.38 10.58
C PRO A 251 1.41 -4.45 10.91
N ALA A 252 0.56 -4.03 9.99
CA ALA A 252 -0.89 -3.92 10.24
C ALA A 252 -1.73 -5.08 9.67
N MET A 253 -1.16 -5.97 8.84
CA MET A 253 -1.89 -7.05 8.17
C MET A 253 -1.56 -8.41 8.78
N HIS A 254 -2.61 -9.19 9.08
CA HIS A 254 -2.49 -10.60 9.40
C HIS A 254 -3.40 -11.43 8.49
N VAL A 255 -2.85 -12.40 7.79
CA VAL A 255 -3.63 -13.29 6.91
C VAL A 255 -3.82 -14.62 7.62
N ARG A 256 -5.08 -14.99 7.84
CA ARG A 256 -5.47 -16.18 8.60
C ARG A 256 -6.31 -17.10 7.72
N ALA A 257 -6.16 -18.40 7.90
CA ALA A 257 -6.99 -19.38 7.23
C ALA A 257 -7.29 -20.58 8.12
N ARG A 258 -8.40 -21.27 7.84
CA ARG A 258 -8.80 -22.48 8.55
C ARG A 258 -8.30 -23.73 7.86
N VAL A 259 -7.88 -24.69 8.68
CA VAL A 259 -7.77 -26.09 8.28
C VAL A 259 -9.17 -26.63 8.02
N SER A 260 -9.41 -27.10 6.80
CA SER A 260 -10.69 -27.70 6.40
C SER A 260 -10.73 -29.20 6.62
N LEU A 261 -9.58 -29.88 6.55
CA LEU A 261 -9.50 -31.34 6.62
C LEU A 261 -8.11 -31.79 7.07
N ILE A 262 -8.08 -32.83 7.89
CA ILE A 262 -6.87 -33.59 8.22
C ILE A 262 -6.95 -34.96 7.54
N ARG A 263 -5.82 -35.43 7.00
CA ARG A 263 -5.69 -36.78 6.43
C ARG A 263 -4.42 -37.44 6.93
N GLU A 264 -4.54 -38.67 7.40
CA GLU A 264 -3.40 -39.55 7.62
C GLU A 264 -3.10 -40.34 6.35
N VAL A 265 -1.83 -40.40 5.95
CA VAL A 265 -1.39 -41.08 4.74
C VAL A 265 -0.14 -41.91 5.03
N PRO A 266 0.04 -43.06 4.38
CA PRO A 266 1.29 -43.81 4.47
C PRO A 266 2.46 -43.07 3.79
N ALA A 267 3.66 -43.62 3.92
CA ALA A 267 4.80 -43.20 3.09
C ALA A 267 4.55 -43.50 1.59
N GLY A 268 5.15 -42.72 0.70
CA GLY A 268 5.06 -42.87 -0.75
C GLY A 268 3.85 -42.19 -1.39
N VAL A 269 3.09 -41.37 -0.67
CA VAL A 269 1.91 -40.67 -1.20
C VAL A 269 2.31 -39.33 -1.81
N GLY A 270 2.00 -39.15 -3.09
CA GLY A 270 2.18 -37.89 -3.80
C GLY A 270 1.15 -36.84 -3.38
N VAL A 271 1.59 -35.60 -3.15
CA VAL A 271 0.74 -34.51 -2.66
C VAL A 271 0.51 -33.44 -3.74
N SER A 272 -0.78 -33.12 -3.97
CA SER A 272 -1.26 -32.09 -4.89
C SER A 272 -0.82 -32.29 -6.36
N TYR A 273 -1.04 -31.29 -7.21
CA TYR A 273 -0.78 -31.36 -8.65
C TYR A 273 0.67 -31.70 -8.97
N GLY A 274 0.84 -32.66 -9.88
CA GLY A 274 2.13 -33.12 -10.36
C GLY A 274 2.95 -33.91 -9.34
N HIS A 275 2.42 -34.15 -8.13
CA HIS A 275 3.06 -34.94 -7.08
C HIS A 275 4.54 -34.57 -6.85
N ARG A 276 4.85 -33.26 -6.90
CA ARG A 276 6.21 -32.74 -6.71
C ARG A 276 6.73 -32.94 -5.28
N PHE A 277 5.85 -33.27 -4.35
CA PHE A 277 6.17 -33.74 -3.01
C PHE A 277 5.59 -35.14 -2.82
N ILE A 278 6.37 -36.04 -2.25
CA ILE A 278 6.00 -37.42 -1.93
C ILE A 278 6.38 -37.68 -0.47
N THR A 279 5.43 -38.14 0.34
CA THR A 279 5.67 -38.43 1.76
C THR A 279 6.75 -39.49 1.93
N GLN A 280 7.69 -39.28 2.86
CA GLN A 280 8.79 -40.21 3.14
C GLN A 280 8.51 -41.13 4.35
N ARG A 281 7.48 -40.81 5.13
CA ARG A 281 7.02 -41.55 6.30
C ARG A 281 5.49 -41.51 6.37
N PRO A 282 4.84 -42.31 7.24
CA PRO A 282 3.46 -42.04 7.62
C PRO A 282 3.34 -40.57 8.05
N SER A 283 2.43 -39.84 7.41
CA SER A 283 2.34 -38.39 7.53
C SER A 283 0.90 -37.95 7.77
N ARG A 284 0.76 -36.80 8.42
CA ARG A 284 -0.53 -36.14 8.67
C ARG A 284 -0.59 -34.86 7.83
N LEU A 285 -1.49 -34.82 6.85
CA LEU A 285 -1.62 -33.71 5.92
C LEU A 285 -2.83 -32.85 6.27
N ALA A 286 -2.61 -31.55 6.44
CA ALA A 286 -3.67 -30.59 6.73
C ALA A 286 -4.01 -29.75 5.49
N VAL A 287 -5.26 -29.81 5.04
CA VAL A 287 -5.77 -28.98 3.94
C VAL A 287 -6.24 -27.65 4.50
N VAL A 288 -5.74 -26.55 3.94
CA VAL A 288 -6.09 -25.18 4.35
C VAL A 288 -6.87 -24.51 3.24
N GLY A 289 -7.97 -23.83 3.59
CA GLY A 289 -8.91 -23.23 2.64
C GLY A 289 -8.45 -21.93 1.97
N ILE A 290 -7.18 -21.81 1.59
CA ILE A 290 -6.66 -20.61 0.89
C ILE A 290 -5.71 -21.01 -0.23
N GLY A 291 -5.77 -20.29 -1.36
CA GLY A 291 -4.94 -20.57 -2.52
C GLY A 291 -4.59 -19.32 -3.34
N TYR A 292 -4.10 -19.53 -4.57
CA TYR A 292 -3.58 -18.44 -5.39
C TYR A 292 -4.64 -17.47 -5.91
N ALA A 293 -5.92 -17.87 -5.98
CA ALA A 293 -6.99 -16.95 -6.32
C ALA A 293 -7.33 -15.99 -5.17
N ASP A 294 -6.88 -16.28 -3.96
CA ASP A 294 -7.05 -15.45 -2.78
C ASP A 294 -5.87 -14.48 -2.55
N GLY A 295 -4.71 -14.77 -3.16
CA GLY A 295 -3.51 -13.93 -3.07
C GLY A 295 -2.23 -14.69 -2.74
N VAL A 296 -2.28 -16.00 -2.46
CA VAL A 296 -1.07 -16.79 -2.14
C VAL A 296 -0.28 -17.12 -3.40
N PRO A 297 0.95 -16.61 -3.61
CA PRO A 297 1.69 -16.85 -4.84
C PRO A 297 1.94 -18.34 -5.08
N ARG A 298 1.52 -18.85 -6.25
CA ARG A 298 1.73 -20.26 -6.61
C ARG A 298 3.21 -20.65 -6.65
N LEU A 299 4.10 -19.69 -6.92
CA LEU A 299 5.55 -19.88 -6.96
C LEU A 299 6.12 -20.33 -5.60
N LEU A 300 5.41 -20.09 -4.50
CA LEU A 300 5.79 -20.56 -3.15
C LEU A 300 5.47 -22.05 -2.89
N SER A 301 5.04 -22.81 -3.91
CA SER A 301 4.78 -24.25 -3.75
C SER A 301 6.03 -24.98 -3.22
N ASN A 302 5.89 -25.68 -2.09
CA ASN A 302 6.97 -26.32 -1.32
C ASN A 302 7.99 -25.37 -0.67
N GLN A 303 7.70 -24.07 -0.60
CA GLN A 303 8.58 -23.06 -0.01
C GLN A 303 7.87 -22.21 1.05
N LEU A 304 6.53 -22.23 1.07
CA LEU A 304 5.73 -21.52 2.05
C LEU A 304 5.77 -22.22 3.41
N GLU A 305 5.79 -21.43 4.47
CA GLU A 305 5.50 -21.86 5.83
C GLU A 305 4.29 -21.08 6.37
N VAL A 306 3.60 -21.66 7.36
CA VAL A 306 2.57 -20.96 8.14
C VAL A 306 2.86 -21.10 9.64
N LEU A 307 2.29 -20.25 10.47
CA LEU A 307 2.34 -20.41 11.92
C LEU A 307 1.10 -21.10 12.47
N PHE A 308 1.31 -22.00 13.41
CA PHE A 308 0.27 -22.54 14.28
C PHE A 308 0.83 -22.74 15.69
N ALA A 309 0.22 -22.09 16.69
CA ALA A 309 0.62 -22.17 18.09
C ALA A 309 2.12 -21.86 18.33
N GLY A 310 2.66 -20.88 17.58
CA GLY A 310 4.07 -20.49 17.66
C GLY A 310 5.04 -21.44 16.96
N GLN A 311 4.54 -22.42 16.19
CA GLN A 311 5.37 -23.34 15.41
C GLN A 311 5.20 -23.08 13.90
N ARG A 312 6.31 -23.17 13.16
CA ARG A 312 6.30 -23.11 11.69
C ARG A 312 5.92 -24.47 11.12
N VAL A 313 4.90 -24.48 10.26
CA VAL A 313 4.38 -25.67 9.60
C VAL A 313 4.59 -25.53 8.09
N PRO A 314 5.34 -26.44 7.45
CA PRO A 314 5.67 -26.30 6.04
C PRO A 314 4.50 -26.65 5.12
N GLN A 315 4.35 -25.87 4.05
CA GLN A 315 3.44 -26.18 2.95
C GLN A 315 4.09 -27.19 2.01
N VAL A 316 3.36 -28.26 1.67
CA VAL A 316 3.83 -29.35 0.80
C VAL A 316 2.91 -29.57 -0.40
N GLY A 317 3.52 -29.89 -1.55
CA GLY A 317 2.85 -30.01 -2.85
C GLY A 317 2.58 -28.66 -3.51
N ALA A 318 1.88 -28.69 -4.65
CA ALA A 318 1.48 -27.47 -5.36
C ALA A 318 0.40 -26.69 -4.61
N ILE A 319 0.56 -25.37 -4.50
CA ILE A 319 -0.51 -24.45 -4.12
C ILE A 319 -1.55 -24.41 -5.24
N THR A 320 -2.81 -24.63 -4.89
CA THR A 320 -3.93 -24.68 -5.84
C THR A 320 -4.74 -23.38 -5.80
N MET A 321 -5.82 -23.31 -6.60
CA MET A 321 -6.61 -22.09 -6.74
C MET A 321 -7.20 -21.61 -5.41
N ASP A 322 -7.70 -22.56 -4.62
CA ASP A 322 -8.49 -22.26 -3.41
C ASP A 322 -7.96 -22.94 -2.15
N GLN A 323 -6.94 -23.80 -2.28
CA GLN A 323 -6.41 -24.62 -1.20
C GLN A 323 -4.90 -24.83 -1.29
N LEU A 324 -4.29 -25.04 -0.13
CA LEU A 324 -2.93 -25.53 0.03
C LEU A 324 -2.90 -26.67 1.06
N VAL A 325 -1.81 -27.42 1.09
CA VAL A 325 -1.63 -28.55 2.01
C VAL A 325 -0.38 -28.30 2.86
N LEU A 326 -0.49 -28.54 4.17
CA LEU A 326 0.59 -28.49 5.13
C LEU A 326 0.98 -29.90 5.56
N ASP A 327 2.27 -30.12 5.82
CA ASP A 327 2.72 -31.31 6.54
C ASP A 327 2.59 -31.06 8.05
N ALA A 328 1.54 -31.62 8.64
CA ALA A 328 1.17 -31.51 10.05
C ALA A 328 1.62 -32.74 10.86
N THR A 329 2.56 -33.54 10.33
CA THR A 329 2.99 -34.81 10.96
C THR A 329 3.53 -34.59 12.38
N ASP A 330 4.33 -33.54 12.59
CA ASP A 330 4.94 -33.24 13.89
C ASP A 330 4.12 -32.23 14.71
N VAL A 331 2.89 -31.93 14.29
CA VAL A 331 1.99 -30.95 14.93
C VAL A 331 0.61 -31.59 15.19
N PRO A 332 0.51 -32.49 16.18
CA PRO A 332 -0.71 -33.26 16.43
C PRO A 332 -1.89 -32.39 16.86
N GLU A 333 -1.66 -31.22 17.44
CA GLU A 333 -2.73 -30.30 17.88
C GLU A 333 -3.39 -29.54 16.71
N LEU A 334 -2.79 -29.58 15.50
CA LEU A 334 -3.33 -28.91 14.33
C LEU A 334 -4.52 -29.70 13.77
N GLU A 335 -5.73 -29.41 14.24
CA GLU A 335 -6.95 -30.12 13.86
C GLU A 335 -7.81 -29.41 12.80
N ALA A 336 -8.81 -30.12 12.25
CA ALA A 336 -9.83 -29.49 11.42
C ALA A 336 -10.55 -28.38 12.20
N GLY A 337 -10.68 -27.20 11.58
CA GLY A 337 -11.21 -26.00 12.22
C GLY A 337 -10.15 -25.11 12.89
N SER A 338 -8.94 -25.61 13.13
CA SER A 338 -7.81 -24.79 13.60
C SER A 338 -7.52 -23.63 12.64
N VAL A 339 -7.00 -22.54 13.19
CA VAL A 339 -6.62 -21.34 12.44
C VAL A 339 -5.12 -21.30 12.34
N VAL A 340 -4.61 -21.12 11.12
CA VAL A 340 -3.19 -20.92 10.85
C VAL A 340 -2.93 -19.49 10.36
N THR A 341 -1.71 -19.03 10.55
CA THR A 341 -1.26 -17.69 10.18
C THR A 341 -0.33 -17.77 8.99
N LEU A 342 -0.75 -17.17 7.88
CA LEU A 342 0.02 -17.14 6.65
C LEU A 342 0.98 -15.94 6.60
N LEU A 343 0.52 -14.80 7.11
CA LEU A 343 1.30 -13.57 7.28
C LEU A 343 0.91 -12.91 8.61
N GLY A 344 1.88 -12.27 9.25
CA GLY A 344 1.72 -11.60 10.55
C GLY A 344 2.32 -12.40 11.71
N GLU A 345 1.93 -12.03 12.93
CA GLU A 345 2.48 -12.59 14.17
C GLU A 345 1.51 -13.53 14.89
N GLU A 346 2.06 -14.58 15.51
CA GLU A 346 1.37 -15.48 16.43
C GLU A 346 2.34 -16.04 17.47
N ALA A 347 1.99 -15.91 18.75
CA ALA A 347 2.75 -16.48 19.89
C ALA A 347 4.26 -16.14 19.89
N GLY A 348 4.63 -14.92 19.46
CA GLY A 348 6.02 -14.44 19.39
C GLY A 348 6.77 -14.80 18.10
N GLU A 349 6.19 -15.65 17.25
CA GLU A 349 6.71 -15.94 15.91
C GLU A 349 6.05 -15.06 14.86
N ARG A 350 6.78 -14.74 13.79
CA ARG A 350 6.31 -13.83 12.73
C ARG A 350 6.66 -14.33 11.33
N ILE A 351 5.73 -14.14 10.40
CA ILE A 351 5.96 -14.26 8.97
C ILE A 351 5.66 -12.91 8.31
N ASP A 352 6.72 -12.20 7.93
CA ASP A 352 6.63 -10.94 7.20
C ASP A 352 6.42 -11.17 5.69
N PRO A 353 5.87 -10.19 4.95
CA PRO A 353 5.72 -10.31 3.50
C PRO A 353 7.05 -10.57 2.75
N THR A 354 8.19 -10.18 3.32
CA THR A 354 9.54 -10.47 2.79
C THR A 354 9.82 -11.97 2.71
N ALA A 355 9.35 -12.74 3.71
CA ALA A 355 9.47 -14.20 3.70
C ALA A 355 8.76 -14.84 2.49
N TRP A 356 7.81 -14.14 1.87
CA TRP A 356 7.14 -14.58 0.64
C TRP A 356 7.76 -13.97 -0.60
N SER A 357 8.16 -12.69 -0.55
CA SER A 357 8.64 -12.01 -1.74
C SER A 357 10.03 -12.44 -2.17
N ASP A 358 10.94 -12.67 -1.22
CA ASP A 358 12.35 -12.91 -1.50
C ASP A 358 12.58 -14.23 -2.26
N PRO A 359 11.97 -15.36 -1.86
CA PRO A 359 12.17 -16.64 -2.57
C PRO A 359 11.63 -16.65 -4.00
N ILE A 360 10.69 -15.75 -4.34
CA ILE A 360 10.05 -15.70 -5.68
C ILE A 360 10.49 -14.49 -6.50
N GLY A 361 11.47 -13.70 -6.01
CA GLY A 361 12.05 -12.58 -6.74
C GLY A 361 11.08 -11.43 -6.98
N THR A 362 10.18 -11.17 -6.02
CA THR A 362 9.30 -10.00 -6.02
C THR A 362 9.56 -9.13 -4.80
N ILE A 363 8.57 -8.34 -4.40
CA ILE A 363 8.64 -7.29 -3.40
C ILE A 363 7.46 -7.35 -2.43
N PRO A 364 7.63 -6.95 -1.15
CA PRO A 364 6.60 -7.01 -0.11
C PRO A 364 5.25 -6.41 -0.51
N TRP A 365 5.27 -5.33 -1.28
CA TRP A 365 4.05 -4.63 -1.68
C TRP A 365 3.23 -5.40 -2.72
N GLU A 366 3.84 -6.22 -3.58
CA GLU A 366 3.08 -7.09 -4.48
C GLU A 366 2.31 -8.14 -3.66
N ILE A 367 2.94 -8.69 -2.61
CA ILE A 367 2.32 -9.66 -1.70
C ILE A 367 1.09 -9.05 -1.01
N LEU A 368 1.26 -7.89 -0.36
CA LEU A 368 0.18 -7.22 0.37
C LEU A 368 -0.99 -6.82 -0.54
N CYS A 369 -0.70 -6.30 -1.73
CA CYS A 369 -1.72 -5.94 -2.72
C CYS A 369 -2.36 -7.19 -3.38
N GLY A 370 -1.76 -8.36 -3.21
CA GLY A 370 -2.20 -9.61 -3.83
C GLY A 370 -3.48 -10.18 -3.22
N PHE A 371 -3.83 -9.81 -1.98
CA PHE A 371 -5.05 -10.29 -1.33
C PHE A 371 -6.28 -9.64 -1.95
N LYS A 372 -7.13 -10.42 -2.62
CA LYS A 372 -8.29 -9.92 -3.38
C LYS A 372 -9.56 -9.85 -2.54
N HIS A 373 -10.64 -9.31 -3.12
CA HIS A 373 -11.96 -9.13 -2.49
C HIS A 373 -12.63 -10.40 -1.96
N ARG A 374 -12.17 -11.60 -2.35
CA ARG A 374 -12.68 -12.89 -1.82
C ARG A 374 -12.37 -13.08 -0.33
N LEU A 375 -11.37 -12.38 0.20
CA LEU A 375 -11.04 -12.40 1.62
C LEU A 375 -11.72 -11.24 2.33
N PRO A 376 -12.58 -11.47 3.32
CA PRO A 376 -13.11 -10.39 4.13
C PRO A 376 -11.98 -9.74 4.94
N ARG A 377 -12.00 -8.40 5.01
CA ARG A 377 -11.16 -7.62 5.92
C ARG A 377 -11.92 -7.45 7.23
N LEU A 378 -11.27 -7.77 8.33
CA LEU A 378 -11.86 -7.71 9.66
C LEU A 378 -10.92 -6.92 10.59
N PRO A 379 -11.44 -6.20 11.58
CA PRO A 379 -10.60 -5.67 12.64
C PRO A 379 -9.86 -6.81 13.33
N GLN A 380 -8.57 -6.60 13.62
CA GLN A 380 -7.79 -7.53 14.40
C GLN A 380 -8.43 -7.74 15.77
N ARG A 381 -8.52 -9.00 16.20
CA ARG A 381 -8.95 -9.29 17.57
C ARG A 381 -7.80 -8.94 18.50
N ALA A 382 -8.09 -8.21 19.57
CA ALA A 382 -7.17 -8.12 20.70
C ALA A 382 -6.78 -9.54 21.11
N VAL A 383 -5.49 -9.86 21.04
CA VAL A 383 -4.96 -11.08 21.62
C VAL A 383 -5.22 -10.93 23.12
N ARG A 384 -6.24 -11.62 23.63
CA ARG A 384 -6.40 -11.75 25.07
C ARG A 384 -5.19 -12.53 25.55
N GLY A 385 -4.17 -11.82 26.02
CA GLY A 385 -3.04 -12.42 26.71
C GLY A 385 -3.60 -13.31 27.81
N ALA A 386 -3.19 -14.57 27.83
CA ALA A 386 -3.35 -15.42 28.99
C ALA A 386 -2.52 -14.77 30.11
N SER A 387 -3.17 -13.94 30.92
CA SER A 387 -2.73 -13.59 32.25
C SER A 387 -3.65 -14.33 33.22
N ALA A 388 -3.09 -15.37 33.82
CA ALA A 388 -3.49 -15.90 35.11
C ALA A 388 -2.20 -16.17 35.87
#